data_AF-A0A412NMI5-F1
#
_entry.id   AF-A0A412NMI5-F1
#
_cell.length_a   1.000
_cell.length_b   1.000
_cell.length_c   1.000
_cell.angle_alpha   90.00
_cell.angle_beta   90.00
_cell.angle_gamma   90.00
#
_symmetry.space_group_name_H-M   'P 1'
#
loop_
_entity.id
_entity.type
_entity.pdbx_description
1 polymer ?
#
loop_
_entity_poly.entity_id
_entity_poly.type
_entity_poly.pdbx_seq_one_letter_code
_entity_poly.pdbx_strand_id
1 'polypeptide(L)'
;MQRKQSPAFCLSGYLDNRAEGFPDIRQTWHGSGGSIYFLISEKGFAKIPTEKKTLYMELNVENKKEAEVRKEIQNILEEENKRRGNVSAAGVEDQSGEAGIFCISKSELLENAKDYIQGNRIIFGSISIVLLMAGVTNYLNIVVTGIFSRKKELEIMESVGMTKRQKRMLFMMEGGYYFCAVTVLLVTIGSVMLQWIKTYMETKLSYFVFQYPWIWLVVGLCCLAGISFAVPAGLYMLEKSDCEQ
;
A
#
# COMPACT_ATOMS: atom_id res chain seq x y z
N MET A 1 4.94 60.71 8.67
CA MET A 1 4.51 59.51 9.43
C MET A 1 5.76 58.88 10.05
N GLN A 2 5.96 59.01 11.38
CA GLN A 2 7.07 58.37 12.07
C GLN A 2 6.81 56.86 12.16
N ARG A 3 7.75 56.04 11.64
CA ARG A 3 7.74 54.59 11.86
C ARG A 3 7.92 54.33 13.35
N LYS A 4 6.90 53.78 14.02
CA LYS A 4 7.05 53.22 15.36
C LYS A 4 8.08 52.09 15.29
N GLN A 5 9.28 52.30 15.82
CA GLN A 5 10.24 51.22 16.06
C GLN A 5 9.92 50.59 17.41
N SER A 6 9.78 49.26 17.42
CA SER A 6 9.68 48.49 18.66
C SER A 6 11.02 48.50 19.39
N PRO A 7 11.03 48.39 20.73
CA PRO A 7 12.26 48.25 21.50
C PRO A 7 13.09 47.05 20.98
N ALA A 8 14.43 47.19 20.99
CA ALA A 8 15.32 46.13 20.55
C ALA A 8 15.23 44.94 21.52
N PHE A 9 14.67 43.82 21.05
CA PHE A 9 14.60 42.58 21.82
C PHE A 9 15.88 41.77 21.59
N CYS A 10 16.58 41.44 22.68
CA CYS A 10 17.69 40.49 22.62
C CYS A 10 17.10 39.08 22.57
N LEU A 11 17.14 38.44 21.39
CA LEU A 11 16.73 37.05 21.23
C LEU A 11 17.86 36.12 21.66
N SER A 12 17.56 35.11 22.48
CA SER A 12 18.54 34.11 22.93
C SER A 12 18.95 33.10 21.86
N GLY A 13 18.35 33.14 20.68
CA GLY A 13 18.69 32.28 19.54
C GLY A 13 17.49 32.00 18.65
N TYR A 14 17.77 31.47 17.46
CA TYR A 14 16.77 30.93 16.55
C TYR A 14 17.16 29.49 16.20
N LEU A 15 16.17 28.70 15.81
CA LEU A 15 16.32 27.32 15.41
C LEU A 15 15.91 27.22 13.93
N ASP A 16 16.89 26.90 13.09
CA ASP A 16 16.72 26.71 11.65
C ASP A 16 16.58 25.21 11.35
N ASN A 17 15.35 24.79 11.08
CA ASN A 17 15.04 23.40 10.77
C ASN A 17 15.40 23.00 9.32
N ARG A 18 16.00 23.91 8.53
CA ARG A 18 16.49 23.63 7.17
C ARG A 18 17.98 23.27 7.13
N ALA A 19 18.70 23.39 8.24
CA ALA A 19 20.11 23.08 8.29
C ALA A 19 20.37 21.58 8.02
N GLU A 20 21.42 21.26 7.27
CA GLU A 20 21.84 19.86 7.08
C GLU A 20 22.18 19.20 8.42
N GLY A 21 21.66 17.99 8.65
CA GLY A 21 21.88 17.24 9.90
C GLY A 21 21.05 17.69 11.09
N PHE A 22 20.05 18.57 10.89
CA PHE A 22 19.13 18.97 11.95
C PHE A 22 18.29 17.77 12.45
N PRO A 23 18.19 17.54 13.77
CA PRO A 23 17.45 16.39 14.31
C PRO A 23 15.96 16.50 14.04
N ASP A 24 15.29 15.36 13.88
CA ASP A 24 13.85 15.35 13.66
C ASP A 24 13.13 15.78 14.95
N ILE A 25 12.37 16.87 14.85
CA ILE A 25 11.61 17.43 15.97
C ILE A 25 10.13 17.45 15.60
N ARG A 26 9.27 17.16 16.56
CA ARG A 26 7.81 17.22 16.35
C ARG A 26 7.38 18.66 16.10
N GLN A 27 7.03 18.94 14.85
CA GLN A 27 6.54 20.24 14.40
C GLN A 27 5.03 20.20 14.20
N THR A 28 4.40 21.36 14.30
CA THR A 28 3.00 21.52 13.89
C THR A 28 2.89 21.42 12.37
N TRP A 29 1.69 21.20 11.84
CA TRP A 29 1.44 21.11 10.39
C TRP A 29 1.95 22.33 9.59
N HIS A 30 1.94 23.52 10.19
CA HIS A 30 2.48 24.75 9.60
C HIS A 30 4.01 24.88 9.70
N GLY A 31 4.65 24.01 10.49
CA GLY A 31 6.07 24.04 10.80
C GLY A 31 7.00 23.37 9.79
N SER A 32 6.50 22.34 9.10
CA SER A 32 7.33 21.50 8.22
C SER A 32 7.85 22.22 6.97
N GLY A 33 7.27 23.38 6.64
CA GLY A 33 7.62 24.23 5.49
C GLY A 33 8.70 25.29 5.74
N GLY A 34 9.61 25.09 6.71
CA GLY A 34 10.74 25.99 6.91
C GLY A 34 10.41 27.31 7.59
N SER A 35 9.65 27.21 8.68
CA SER A 35 9.42 28.30 9.61
C SER A 35 10.64 28.49 10.52
N ILE A 36 11.03 29.73 10.80
CA ILE A 36 12.06 30.04 11.78
C ILE A 36 11.42 29.96 13.17
N TYR A 37 11.91 29.06 14.00
CA TYR A 37 11.47 28.95 15.39
C TYR A 37 12.37 29.79 16.29
N PHE A 38 11.76 30.58 17.17
CA PHE A 38 12.49 31.32 18.18
C PHE A 38 12.31 30.66 19.54
N LEU A 39 13.41 30.38 20.22
CA LEU A 39 13.39 29.86 21.58
C LEU A 39 13.42 31.05 22.53
N ILE A 40 12.41 31.12 23.41
CA ILE A 40 12.29 32.17 24.41
C ILE A 40 12.12 31.55 25.79
N SER A 41 12.78 32.13 26.80
CA SER A 41 12.57 31.75 28.19
C SER A 41 11.18 32.17 28.67
N GLU A 42 10.61 31.48 29.67
CA GLU A 42 9.31 31.86 30.24
C GLU A 42 9.27 33.32 30.74
N LYS A 43 10.38 33.77 31.35
CA LYS A 43 10.55 35.16 31.78
C LYS A 43 10.59 36.15 30.60
N GLY A 44 11.09 35.70 29.45
CA GLY A 44 11.07 36.48 28.20
C GLY A 44 9.68 36.52 27.58
N PHE A 45 8.98 35.38 27.57
CA PHE A 45 7.61 35.29 27.07
C PHE A 45 6.64 36.18 27.86
N ALA A 46 6.79 36.25 29.18
CA ALA A 46 5.99 37.13 30.05
C ALA A 46 6.11 38.64 29.71
N LYS A 47 7.12 39.04 28.94
CA LYS A 47 7.29 40.43 28.47
C LYS A 47 6.59 40.70 27.14
N ILE A 48 6.14 39.66 26.44
CA ILE A 48 5.41 39.78 25.18
C ILE A 48 3.93 39.97 25.54
N PRO A 49 3.24 40.95 24.94
CA PRO A 49 1.80 41.17 25.16
C PRO A 49 0.98 40.12 24.39
N THR A 50 1.20 38.84 24.68
CA THR A 50 0.49 37.72 24.07
C THR A 50 0.27 36.61 25.07
N GLU A 51 -0.78 35.82 24.85
CA GLU A 51 -1.10 34.67 25.70
C GLU A 51 -0.42 33.39 25.19
N LYS A 52 -0.09 32.49 26.11
CA LYS A 52 0.45 31.18 25.76
C LYS A 52 -0.62 30.38 25.00
N LYS A 53 -0.33 30.03 23.74
CA LYS A 53 -1.20 29.19 22.92
C LYS A 53 -0.63 27.78 22.81
N THR A 54 -1.48 26.76 22.99
CA THR A 54 -1.15 25.37 22.69
C THR A 54 -1.40 25.12 21.20
N LEU A 55 -0.37 24.68 20.48
CA LEU A 55 -0.44 24.56 19.01
C LEU A 55 -0.82 23.16 18.51
N TYR A 56 -0.53 22.11 19.29
CA TYR A 56 -0.93 20.75 18.98
C TYR A 56 -1.09 19.94 20.26
N MET A 57 -1.93 18.91 20.20
CA MET A 57 -2.12 17.91 21.24
C MET A 57 -2.24 16.54 20.58
N GLU A 58 -1.51 15.56 21.09
CA GLU A 58 -1.63 14.16 20.68
C GLU A 58 -2.33 13.38 21.79
N LEU A 59 -3.34 12.60 21.43
CA LEU A 59 -4.12 11.78 22.35
C LEU A 59 -4.04 10.33 21.87
N ASN A 60 -3.59 9.43 22.75
CA ASN A 60 -3.64 7.99 22.51
C ASN A 60 -4.90 7.43 23.15
N VAL A 61 -5.75 6.80 22.35
CA VAL A 61 -7.05 6.26 22.79
C VAL A 61 -7.07 4.75 22.58
N GLU A 62 -7.68 4.02 23.52
CA GLU A 62 -7.95 2.59 23.33
C GLU A 62 -8.94 2.39 22.17
N ASN A 63 -8.64 1.48 21.23
CA ASN A 63 -9.45 1.25 20.02
C ASN A 63 -10.97 1.09 20.28
N LYS A 64 -11.36 0.47 21.40
CA LYS A 64 -12.78 0.25 21.74
C LYS A 64 -13.53 1.54 22.09
N LYS A 65 -12.81 2.57 22.56
CA LYS A 65 -13.37 3.86 23.02
C LYS A 65 -13.16 4.98 22.00
N GLU A 66 -12.47 4.71 20.89
CA GLU A 66 -12.13 5.72 19.89
C GLU A 66 -13.36 6.44 19.34
N ALA A 67 -14.44 5.70 19.04
CA ALA A 67 -15.68 6.28 18.51
C ALA A 67 -16.38 7.22 19.51
N GLU A 68 -16.40 6.84 20.79
CA GLU A 68 -17.00 7.63 21.86
C GLU A 68 -16.19 8.90 22.12
N VAL A 69 -14.88 8.75 22.30
CA VAL A 69 -13.95 9.87 22.53
C VAL A 69 -13.92 10.82 21.32
N ARG A 70 -13.94 10.30 20.09
CA ARG A 70 -14.01 11.13 18.88
C ARG A 70 -15.26 12.00 18.87
N LYS A 71 -16.42 11.43 19.23
CA LYS A 71 -17.68 12.18 19.29
C LYS A 71 -17.63 13.27 20.35
N GLU A 72 -17.07 12.97 21.51
CA GLU A 72 -16.91 13.95 22.60
C GLU A 72 -15.95 15.08 22.22
N ILE A 73 -14.80 14.75 21.63
CA ILE A 73 -13.85 15.74 21.09
C ILE A 73 -14.52 16.60 20.02
N GLN A 74 -15.28 16.02 19.09
CA GLN A 74 -15.99 16.77 18.05
C GLN A 74 -16.97 17.78 18.65
N ASN A 75 -17.74 17.39 19.67
CA ASN A 75 -18.66 18.29 20.37
C ASN A 75 -17.90 19.46 21.03
N ILE A 76 -16.81 19.16 21.73
CA ILE A 76 -15.96 20.18 22.37
C ILE A 76 -15.40 21.15 21.32
N LEU A 77 -14.95 20.63 20.18
CA LEU A 77 -14.40 21.44 19.09
C LEU A 77 -15.46 22.33 18.44
N GLU A 78 -16.66 21.81 18.22
CA GLU A 78 -17.76 22.59 17.65
C GLU A 78 -18.20 23.73 18.58
N GLU A 79 -18.28 23.45 19.89
CA GLU A 79 -18.60 24.47 20.90
C GLU A 79 -17.49 25.54 20.98
N GLU A 80 -16.23 25.11 21.03
CA GLU A 80 -15.08 26.01 21.13
C GLU A 80 -14.87 26.84 19.86
N ASN A 81 -15.08 26.24 18.67
CA ASN A 81 -15.00 26.96 17.40
C ASN A 81 -16.14 27.96 17.25
N LYS A 82 -17.36 27.64 17.72
CA LYS A 82 -18.47 28.61 17.79
C LYS A 82 -18.15 29.75 18.75
N ARG A 83 -17.57 29.46 19.92
CA ARG A 83 -17.15 30.47 20.89
C ARG A 83 -16.14 31.43 20.28
N ARG A 84 -15.10 30.92 19.59
CA ARG A 84 -14.07 31.72 18.89
C ARG A 84 -14.63 32.53 17.72
N GLY A 85 -15.57 31.95 16.97
CA GLY A 85 -16.29 32.64 15.91
C GLY A 85 -17.12 33.82 16.41
N ASN A 86 -17.80 33.66 17.54
CA ASN A 86 -18.62 34.72 18.14
C ASN A 86 -17.78 35.88 18.73
N VAL A 87 -16.61 35.58 19.30
CA VAL A 87 -15.67 36.60 19.80
C VAL A 87 -15.14 37.49 18.66
N SER A 88 -15.00 36.93 17.45
CA SER A 88 -14.57 37.67 16.26
C SER A 88 -15.65 38.62 15.69
N ALA A 89 -16.94 38.35 15.99
CA ALA A 89 -18.06 39.19 15.58
C ALA A 89 -18.39 40.31 16.58
N ALA A 90 -17.91 40.20 17.83
CA ALA A 90 -18.12 41.18 18.89
C ALA A 90 -16.99 42.23 18.94
N GLY A 91 -16.81 42.98 17.85
CA GLY A 91 -16.31 44.36 17.90
C GLY A 91 -14.85 44.64 18.32
N VAL A 92 -13.89 43.78 17.96
CA VAL A 92 -12.46 44.17 17.97
C VAL A 92 -11.89 43.92 16.58
N GLU A 93 -11.59 45.00 15.86
CA GLU A 93 -10.84 44.97 14.59
C GLU A 93 -9.41 44.50 14.85
N ASP A 94 -9.19 43.18 14.93
CA ASP A 94 -7.85 42.61 14.88
C ASP A 94 -7.78 41.63 13.70
N GLN A 95 -6.85 41.89 12.78
CA GLN A 95 -6.70 41.23 11.48
C GLN A 95 -6.09 39.82 11.61
N SER A 96 -6.65 39.00 12.48
CA SER A 96 -6.22 37.63 12.72
C SER A 96 -7.44 36.82 13.18
N GLY A 97 -8.29 36.43 12.24
CA GLY A 97 -9.29 35.40 12.53
C GLY A 97 -8.58 34.19 13.11
N GLU A 98 -8.90 33.82 14.36
CA GLU A 98 -8.30 32.64 14.96
C GLU A 98 -8.72 31.42 14.12
N ALA A 99 -7.73 30.73 13.53
CA ALA A 99 -8.00 29.49 12.83
C ALA A 99 -8.66 28.51 13.81
N GLY A 100 -9.76 27.89 13.39
CA GLY A 100 -10.47 26.91 14.20
C GLY A 100 -9.56 25.78 14.66
N ILE A 101 -9.92 25.13 15.75
CA ILE A 101 -9.23 23.94 16.22
C ILE A 101 -9.66 22.77 15.33
N PHE A 102 -8.67 22.08 14.76
CA PHE A 102 -8.87 20.90 13.93
C PHE A 102 -8.41 19.65 14.68
N CYS A 103 -9.20 18.58 14.59
CA CYS A 103 -8.80 17.24 15.04
C CYS A 103 -8.63 16.35 13.82
N ILE A 104 -7.52 15.61 13.78
CA ILE A 104 -7.25 14.61 12.75
C ILE A 104 -7.13 13.27 13.48
N SER A 105 -8.07 12.37 13.22
CA SER A 105 -8.03 11.02 13.78
C SER A 105 -7.40 10.03 12.79
N LYS A 106 -6.65 9.06 13.30
CA LYS A 106 -6.02 8.02 12.47
C LYS A 106 -7.08 7.14 11.78
N SER A 107 -8.20 6.88 12.46
CA SER A 107 -9.34 6.15 11.88
C SER A 107 -9.95 6.86 10.69
N GLU A 108 -10.15 8.18 10.75
CA GLU A 108 -10.69 8.97 9.64
C GLU A 108 -9.75 9.01 8.43
N LEU A 109 -8.43 9.10 8.67
CA LEU A 109 -7.45 8.96 7.59
C LEU A 109 -7.52 7.57 6.92
N LEU A 110 -7.68 6.51 7.71
CA LEU A 110 -7.83 5.14 7.20
C LEU A 110 -9.16 4.94 6.48
N GLU A 111 -10.25 5.54 6.96
CA GLU A 111 -11.58 5.49 6.35
C GLU A 111 -11.58 6.21 5.00
N ASN A 112 -11.02 7.42 4.93
CA ASN A 112 -10.86 8.17 3.69
C ASN A 112 -9.94 7.44 2.69
N ALA A 113 -8.90 6.75 3.18
CA ALA A 113 -8.05 5.93 2.33
C ALA A 113 -8.68 4.59 1.92
N LYS A 114 -9.69 4.11 2.66
CA LYS A 114 -10.30 2.79 2.46
C LYS A 114 -10.95 2.67 1.09
N ASP A 115 -11.70 3.69 0.67
CA ASP A 115 -12.38 3.71 -0.62
C ASP A 115 -11.39 3.68 -1.78
N TYR A 116 -10.29 4.45 -1.66
CA TYR A 116 -9.20 4.45 -2.62
C TYR A 116 -8.50 3.08 -2.69
N ILE A 117 -8.17 2.50 -1.54
CA ILE A 117 -7.53 1.17 -1.46
C ILE A 117 -8.45 0.09 -2.02
N GLN A 118 -9.75 0.15 -1.71
CA GLN A 118 -10.74 -0.81 -2.18
C GLN A 118 -10.95 -0.70 -3.69
N GLY A 119 -11.08 0.52 -4.22
CA GLY A 119 -11.18 0.78 -5.66
C GLY A 119 -9.96 0.23 -6.41
N ASN A 120 -8.76 0.58 -5.95
CA ASN A 120 -7.52 0.07 -6.55
C ASN A 120 -7.43 -1.46 -6.49
N ARG A 121 -7.85 -2.07 -5.38
CA ARG A 121 -7.85 -3.54 -5.25
C ARG A 121 -8.77 -4.20 -6.26
N ILE A 122 -9.94 -3.63 -6.54
CA ILE A 122 -10.88 -4.16 -7.54
C ILE A 122 -10.28 -4.05 -8.95
N ILE A 123 -9.71 -2.89 -9.29
CA ILE A 123 -9.12 -2.65 -10.61
C ILE A 123 -7.91 -3.55 -10.85
N PHE A 124 -6.94 -3.59 -9.94
CA PHE A 124 -5.78 -4.47 -10.09
C PHE A 124 -6.16 -5.95 -10.02
N GLY A 125 -7.18 -6.29 -9.21
CA GLY A 125 -7.73 -7.64 -9.14
C GLY A 125 -8.32 -8.10 -10.47
N SER A 126 -9.12 -7.26 -11.14
CA SER A 126 -9.73 -7.60 -12.43
C SER A 126 -8.68 -7.75 -13.53
N ILE A 127 -7.71 -6.84 -13.61
CA ILE A 127 -6.58 -6.94 -14.55
C ILE A 127 -5.81 -8.25 -14.32
N SER A 128 -5.56 -8.61 -13.06
CA SER A 128 -4.86 -9.86 -12.71
C SER A 128 -5.61 -11.10 -13.19
N ILE A 129 -6.94 -11.14 -13.06
CA ILE A 129 -7.77 -12.26 -13.53
C ILE A 129 -7.69 -12.39 -15.06
N VAL A 130 -7.78 -11.28 -15.79
CA VAL A 130 -7.69 -11.28 -17.26
C VAL A 130 -6.31 -11.80 -17.71
N LEU A 131 -5.24 -11.32 -17.09
CA LEU A 131 -3.87 -11.77 -17.38
C LEU A 131 -3.68 -13.26 -17.06
N LEU A 132 -4.28 -13.74 -15.96
CA LEU A 132 -4.24 -15.15 -15.60
C LEU A 132 -4.94 -16.00 -16.65
N MET A 133 -6.14 -15.61 -17.09
CA MET A 133 -6.87 -16.32 -18.15
C MET A 133 -6.09 -16.33 -19.48
N ALA A 134 -5.47 -15.20 -19.85
CA ALA A 134 -4.63 -15.12 -21.04
C ALA A 134 -3.42 -16.06 -20.95
N GLY A 135 -2.75 -16.09 -19.79
CA GLY A 135 -1.63 -16.98 -19.52
C GLY A 135 -1.99 -18.46 -19.59
N VAL A 136 -3.12 -18.85 -18.96
CA VAL A 136 -3.62 -20.23 -19.01
C VAL A 136 -3.97 -20.64 -20.44
N THR A 137 -4.64 -19.77 -21.19
CA THR A 137 -4.98 -20.04 -22.60
C THR A 137 -3.72 -20.25 -23.44
N ASN A 138 -2.69 -19.42 -23.24
CA ASN A 138 -1.42 -19.58 -23.95
C ASN A 138 -0.73 -20.90 -23.59
N TYR A 139 -0.69 -21.25 -22.30
CA TYR A 139 -0.15 -22.53 -21.84
C TYR A 139 -0.87 -23.72 -22.48
N LEU A 140 -2.20 -23.71 -22.45
CA LEU A 140 -3.02 -24.76 -23.07
C LEU A 140 -2.72 -24.89 -24.56
N ASN A 141 -2.61 -23.78 -25.27
CA ASN A 141 -2.30 -23.79 -26.70
C ASN A 141 -0.92 -24.41 -26.98
N ILE A 142 0.12 -24.00 -26.25
CA ILE A 142 1.48 -24.54 -26.40
C ILE A 142 1.51 -26.04 -26.11
N VAL A 143 0.90 -26.50 -25.02
CA VAL A 143 0.91 -27.91 -24.64
C VAL A 143 0.09 -28.76 -25.61
N VAL A 144 -1.12 -28.35 -25.96
CA VAL A 144 -1.99 -29.09 -26.89
C VAL A 144 -1.35 -29.17 -28.27
N THR A 145 -0.86 -28.05 -28.82
CA THR A 145 -0.16 -28.04 -30.11
C THR A 145 1.14 -28.86 -30.05
N GLY A 146 1.88 -28.78 -28.94
CA GLY A 146 3.10 -29.56 -28.73
C GLY A 146 2.85 -31.07 -28.68
N ILE A 147 1.71 -31.52 -28.16
CA ILE A 147 1.33 -32.94 -28.18
C ILE A 147 0.84 -33.34 -29.56
N PHE A 148 -0.02 -32.53 -30.19
CA PHE A 148 -0.62 -32.86 -31.49
C PHE A 148 0.43 -32.98 -32.60
N SER A 149 1.44 -32.10 -32.61
CA SER A 149 2.55 -32.16 -33.57
C SER A 149 3.40 -33.43 -33.44
N ARG A 150 3.57 -33.95 -32.23
CA ARG A 150 4.36 -35.17 -31.93
C ARG A 150 3.52 -36.45 -31.88
N LYS A 151 2.21 -36.37 -32.17
CA LYS A 151 1.29 -37.52 -32.09
C LYS A 151 1.75 -38.69 -32.97
N LYS A 152 2.14 -38.43 -34.22
CA LYS A 152 2.61 -39.47 -35.15
C LYS A 152 3.90 -40.15 -34.68
N GLU A 153 4.84 -39.39 -34.14
CA GLU A 153 6.10 -39.94 -33.60
C GLU A 153 5.83 -40.86 -32.39
N LEU A 154 4.88 -40.46 -31.55
CA LEU A 154 4.46 -41.24 -30.37
C LEU A 154 3.69 -42.50 -30.74
N GLU A 155 2.87 -42.49 -31.79
CA GLU A 155 2.21 -43.69 -32.33
C GLU A 155 3.22 -44.69 -32.88
N ILE A 156 4.23 -44.22 -33.62
CA ILE A 156 5.34 -45.05 -34.10
C ILE A 156 6.09 -45.66 -32.89
N MET A 157 6.39 -44.85 -31.88
CA MET A 157 7.10 -45.33 -30.69
C MET A 157 6.28 -46.35 -29.89
N GLU A 158 4.95 -46.22 -29.86
CA GLU A 158 4.04 -47.21 -29.26
C GLU A 158 4.05 -48.53 -30.04
N SER A 159 4.07 -48.49 -31.38
CA SER A 159 4.20 -49.70 -32.21
C SER A 159 5.54 -50.43 -32.09
N VAL A 160 6.62 -49.72 -31.75
CA VAL A 160 7.95 -50.31 -31.49
C VAL A 160 8.03 -50.93 -30.09
N GLY A 161 7.04 -50.68 -29.23
CA GLY A 161 6.89 -51.33 -27.92
C GLY A 161 6.95 -50.38 -26.72
N MET A 162 6.84 -49.05 -26.91
CA MET A 162 6.72 -48.14 -25.78
C MET A 162 5.41 -48.36 -25.02
N THR A 163 5.51 -48.53 -23.70
CA THR A 163 4.32 -48.75 -22.87
C THR A 163 3.54 -47.44 -22.62
N LYS A 164 2.21 -47.53 -22.52
CA LYS A 164 1.33 -46.39 -22.15
C LYS A 164 1.74 -45.71 -20.84
N ARG A 165 2.37 -46.46 -19.91
CA ARG A 165 2.93 -45.92 -18.66
C ARG A 165 4.13 -45.00 -18.90
N GLN A 166 5.05 -45.39 -19.79
CA GLN A 166 6.21 -44.57 -20.17
C GLN A 166 5.77 -43.29 -20.89
N LYS A 167 4.78 -43.38 -21.80
CA LYS A 167 4.17 -42.22 -22.47
C LYS A 167 3.59 -41.21 -21.45
N ARG A 168 2.86 -41.70 -20.44
CA ARG A 168 2.30 -40.85 -19.37
C ARG A 168 3.40 -40.18 -18.52
N MET A 169 4.44 -40.93 -18.16
CA MET A 169 5.54 -40.41 -17.36
C MET A 169 6.32 -39.32 -18.12
N LEU A 170 6.51 -39.48 -19.43
CA LEU A 170 7.13 -38.47 -20.30
C LEU A 170 6.37 -37.13 -20.25
N PHE A 171 5.05 -37.14 -20.50
CA PHE A 171 4.25 -35.92 -20.47
C PHE A 171 4.19 -35.29 -19.07
N MET A 172 4.19 -36.10 -18.02
CA MET A 172 4.17 -35.62 -16.65
C MET A 172 5.52 -34.96 -16.26
N MET A 173 6.64 -35.49 -16.76
CA MET A 173 7.95 -34.87 -16.62
C MET A 173 8.07 -33.57 -17.43
N GLU A 174 7.54 -33.53 -18.65
CA GLU A 174 7.54 -32.33 -19.48
C GLU A 174 6.70 -31.21 -18.83
N GLY A 175 5.49 -31.52 -18.35
CA GLY A 175 4.66 -30.58 -17.59
C GLY A 175 5.33 -30.12 -16.29
N GLY A 176 5.99 -31.03 -15.57
CA GLY A 176 6.76 -30.72 -14.37
C GLY A 176 7.95 -29.79 -14.64
N TYR A 177 8.63 -29.97 -15.78
CA TYR A 177 9.73 -29.09 -16.21
C TYR A 177 9.24 -27.66 -16.47
N TYR A 178 8.14 -27.50 -17.23
CA TYR A 178 7.53 -26.19 -17.44
C TYR A 178 7.08 -25.54 -16.13
N PHE A 179 6.44 -26.31 -15.25
CA PHE A 179 6.02 -25.81 -13.94
C PHE A 179 7.20 -25.34 -13.09
N CYS A 180 8.28 -26.11 -13.05
CA CYS A 180 9.48 -25.77 -12.30
C CYS A 180 10.13 -24.50 -12.85
N ALA A 181 10.29 -24.39 -14.17
CA ALA A 181 10.85 -23.20 -14.83
C ALA A 181 10.02 -21.93 -14.53
N VAL A 182 8.69 -22.01 -14.67
CA VAL A 182 7.79 -20.90 -14.36
C VAL A 182 7.85 -20.52 -12.89
N THR A 183 7.90 -21.50 -11.98
CA THR A 183 7.99 -21.26 -10.53
C THR A 183 9.28 -20.52 -10.18
N VAL A 184 10.42 -20.95 -10.70
CA VAL A 184 11.71 -20.30 -10.47
C VAL A 184 11.69 -18.86 -11.00
N LEU A 185 11.19 -18.65 -12.22
CA LEU A 185 11.08 -17.30 -12.80
C LEU A 185 10.14 -16.40 -11.99
N LEU A 186 8.99 -16.92 -11.55
CA LEU A 186 8.01 -16.18 -10.76
C LEU A 186 8.60 -15.77 -9.40
N VAL A 187 9.25 -16.70 -8.69
CA VAL A 187 9.84 -16.43 -7.38
C VAL A 187 11.02 -15.47 -7.51
N THR A 188 11.86 -15.60 -8.54
CA THR A 188 13.02 -14.71 -8.72
C THR A 188 12.61 -13.32 -9.21
N ILE A 189 12.08 -13.22 -10.43
CA ILE A 189 11.72 -11.95 -11.07
C ILE A 189 10.61 -11.26 -10.28
N GLY A 190 9.60 -12.01 -9.83
CA GLY A 190 8.51 -11.48 -9.03
C GLY A 190 8.98 -10.92 -7.69
N SER A 191 9.90 -11.59 -6.99
CA SER A 191 10.43 -11.06 -5.73
C SER A 191 11.31 -9.83 -5.93
N VAL A 192 12.10 -9.78 -7.02
CA VAL A 192 12.88 -8.57 -7.37
C VAL A 192 11.96 -7.38 -7.63
N MET A 193 10.89 -7.57 -8.41
CA MET A 193 9.91 -6.50 -8.65
C MET A 193 9.20 -6.06 -7.38
N LEU A 194 8.82 -6.99 -6.50
CA LEU A 194 8.23 -6.67 -5.21
C LEU A 194 9.18 -5.85 -4.32
N GLN A 195 10.48 -6.16 -4.34
CA GLN A 195 11.48 -5.39 -3.58
C GLN A 195 11.67 -3.96 -4.12
N TRP A 196 11.61 -3.80 -5.45
CA TRP A 196 11.61 -2.48 -6.07
C TRP A 196 10.39 -1.65 -5.66
N ILE A 197 9.20 -2.25 -5.70
CA ILE A 197 7.96 -1.61 -5.28
C ILE A 197 8.01 -1.23 -3.79
N LYS A 198 8.54 -2.11 -2.94
CA LYS A 198 8.74 -1.85 -1.51
C LYS A 198 9.58 -0.59 -1.30
N THR A 199 10.75 -0.53 -1.93
CA THR A 199 11.67 0.62 -1.82
C THR A 199 11.02 1.92 -2.31
N TYR A 200 10.26 1.85 -3.41
CA TYR A 200 9.52 2.99 -3.93
C TYR A 200 8.42 3.48 -2.96
N MET A 201 7.68 2.57 -2.31
CA MET A 201 6.61 2.93 -1.38
C MET A 201 7.13 3.43 -0.03
N GLU A 202 8.22 2.86 0.50
CA GLU A 202 8.85 3.31 1.76
C GLU A 202 9.32 4.77 1.68
N THR A 203 9.77 5.23 0.50
CA THR A 203 10.16 6.64 0.31
C THR A 203 9.00 7.63 0.23
N LYS A 204 7.76 7.14 0.03
CA LYS A 204 6.56 7.98 -0.14
C LYS A 204 5.59 7.92 1.04
N LEU A 205 5.59 6.84 1.83
CA LEU A 205 4.59 6.60 2.87
C LEU A 205 5.24 6.07 4.17
N SER A 206 5.33 6.94 5.19
CA SER A 206 5.90 6.61 6.51
C SER A 206 5.09 5.55 7.30
N TYR A 207 3.87 5.22 6.86
CA TYR A 207 2.98 4.25 7.52
C TYR A 207 2.84 2.90 6.77
N PHE A 208 3.64 2.64 5.73
CA PHE A 208 3.47 1.45 4.91
C PHE A 208 4.10 0.20 5.57
N VAL A 209 3.27 -0.78 5.91
CA VAL A 209 3.71 -2.10 6.39
C VAL A 209 3.64 -3.08 5.22
N PHE A 210 4.78 -3.41 4.63
CA PHE A 210 4.85 -4.41 3.57
C PHE A 210 4.71 -5.82 4.14
N GLN A 211 3.62 -6.51 3.78
CA GLN A 211 3.47 -7.95 4.02
C GLN A 211 3.60 -8.71 2.70
N TYR A 212 4.54 -9.65 2.63
CA TYR A 212 4.70 -10.49 1.47
C TYR A 212 3.52 -11.46 1.34
N PRO A 213 2.82 -11.52 0.20
CA PRO A 213 1.57 -12.27 0.04
C PRO A 213 1.82 -13.78 -0.19
N TRP A 214 2.45 -14.45 0.78
CA TRP A 214 2.81 -15.88 0.68
C TRP A 214 1.61 -16.78 0.39
N ILE A 215 0.46 -16.51 1.02
CA ILE A 215 -0.76 -17.31 0.85
C ILE A 215 -1.20 -17.29 -0.62
N TRP A 216 -1.26 -16.12 -1.24
CA TRP A 216 -1.70 -15.97 -2.62
C TRP A 216 -0.70 -16.57 -3.61
N LEU A 217 0.59 -16.49 -3.32
CA LEU A 217 1.63 -17.14 -4.12
C LEU A 217 1.47 -18.65 -4.10
N VAL A 218 1.29 -19.25 -2.91
CA VAL A 218 1.10 -20.70 -2.76
C VAL A 218 -0.18 -21.15 -3.47
N VAL A 219 -1.29 -20.44 -3.30
CA VAL A 219 -2.55 -20.73 -4.00
C VAL A 219 -2.36 -20.68 -5.52
N GLY A 220 -1.68 -19.65 -6.04
CA GLY A 220 -1.39 -19.52 -7.47
C GLY A 220 -0.54 -20.67 -8.01
N LEU A 221 0.51 -21.08 -7.28
CA LEU A 221 1.34 -22.23 -7.65
C LEU A 221 0.57 -23.56 -7.61
N CYS A 222 -0.30 -23.76 -6.61
CA CYS A 222 -1.16 -24.94 -6.55
C CYS A 222 -2.11 -25.00 -7.75
N CYS A 223 -2.71 -23.88 -8.15
CA CYS A 223 -3.56 -23.81 -9.34
C CYS A 223 -2.78 -24.15 -10.62
N LEU A 224 -1.58 -23.57 -10.79
CA LEU A 224 -0.70 -23.86 -11.94
C LEU A 224 -0.31 -25.33 -12.00
N ALA A 225 0.11 -25.92 -10.87
CA ALA A 225 0.42 -27.34 -10.78
C ALA A 225 -0.79 -28.20 -11.18
N GLY A 226 -1.97 -27.87 -10.67
CA GLY A 226 -3.23 -28.52 -11.03
C GLY A 226 -3.48 -28.53 -12.53
N ILE A 227 -3.32 -27.38 -13.19
CA ILE A 227 -3.47 -27.25 -14.66
C ILE A 227 -2.41 -28.07 -15.39
N SER A 228 -1.15 -28.00 -14.95
CA SER A 228 -0.04 -28.73 -15.59
C SER A 228 -0.21 -30.25 -15.53
N PHE A 229 -0.83 -30.80 -14.48
CA PHE A 229 -1.12 -32.24 -14.38
C PHE A 229 -2.47 -32.63 -15.01
N ALA A 230 -3.47 -31.74 -15.00
CA ALA A 230 -4.79 -32.00 -15.55
C ALA A 230 -4.78 -32.12 -17.09
N VAL A 231 -3.97 -31.32 -17.78
CA VAL A 231 -3.94 -31.30 -19.25
C VAL A 231 -3.43 -32.61 -19.85
N PRO A 232 -2.29 -33.19 -19.42
CA PRO A 232 -1.86 -34.52 -19.86
C PRO A 232 -2.85 -35.63 -19.51
N ALA A 233 -3.51 -35.53 -18.35
CA ALA A 233 -4.51 -36.51 -17.93
C ALA A 233 -5.79 -36.44 -18.76
N GLY A 234 -6.25 -35.24 -19.12
CA GLY A 234 -7.42 -35.02 -19.98
C GLY A 234 -7.19 -35.50 -21.40
N LEU A 235 -6.01 -35.26 -21.97
CA LEU A 235 -5.68 -35.75 -23.31
C LEU A 235 -5.65 -37.29 -23.38
N TYR A 236 -5.13 -37.94 -22.32
CA TYR A 236 -5.12 -39.40 -22.22
C TYR A 236 -6.54 -39.99 -22.16
N MET A 237 -7.46 -39.32 -21.47
CA MET A 237 -8.86 -39.76 -21.43
C MET A 237 -9.54 -39.66 -22.80
N LEU A 238 -9.27 -38.58 -23.56
CA LEU A 238 -9.79 -38.41 -24.92
C LEU A 238 -9.25 -39.49 -25.87
N GLU A 239 -7.94 -39.78 -25.81
CA GLU A 239 -7.30 -40.81 -26.64
C GLU A 239 -7.80 -42.22 -26.29
N LYS A 240 -8.17 -42.47 -25.03
CA LYS A 240 -8.82 -43.73 -24.62
C LYS A 240 -10.23 -43.87 -25.19
N SER A 241 -11.01 -42.79 -25.22
CA SER A 241 -12.37 -42.79 -25.77
C SER A 241 -12.42 -43.04 -27.28
N ASP A 242 -11.43 -42.54 -28.04
CA ASP A 242 -11.31 -42.80 -29.48
C ASP A 242 -10.87 -44.23 -29.82
N CYS A 243 -10.30 -44.97 -28.86
CA CYS A 243 -9.77 -46.33 -29.05
C CYS A 243 -10.75 -47.44 -28.61
N GLU A 244 -11.86 -47.07 -27.96
CA GLU A 244 -12.98 -47.97 -27.62
C GLU A 244 -14.14 -47.93 -28.65
N GLN A 245 -13.99 -47.19 -29.76
CA GLN A 245 -14.84 -47.23 -30.96
C GLN A 245 -14.14 -47.95 -32.11
#